data_AF-A0A660YQF9-F1
#
_entry.id   AF-A0A660YQF9-F1
#
_cell.length_a   1.000
_cell.length_b   1.000
_cell.length_c   1.000
_cell.angle_alpha   90.00
_cell.angle_beta   90.00
_cell.angle_gamma   90.00
#
_symmetry.space_group_name_H-M   'P 1'
#
loop_
_entity.id
_entity.type
_entity.pdbx_description
1 polymer ?
#
loop_
_entity_poly.entity_id
_entity_poly.type
_entity_poly.pdbx_seq_one_letter_code
_entity_poly.pdbx_strand_id
1 'polypeptide(L)'
;MKTISKTVSVLISLLYLCSPIFSQVPSNIGVVNHDTVHVITWTDAQELSGETYNVYMSSFPISEITSPEVYRIGTNIPENRESYEYMLCTPTTPAQVTYYYAVTVISNGVETTTVVPGSNATVEPATGHTRWALAAIWIDGEYFQPPTVDGNLSEWEPLFSVHLDPNSPENKVALGNIDGPSDQSATCWLAMDKDNLYLAGKVIDDALVNPIEPGASDQWRGDVVEYYLGLYDQRPSEPPHTDYQTGDEPDYEIHIKANAGTNLLNTHIYDNGKAHPGDLVWPDGEVNANATGTNGNWIYEGRLPFSALTWDDKAFPSRFVPQIGMVLPINIMTCDADDSTADREHLRQGQLSWSNH
;
A
#
# COMPACT_ATOMS: atom_id res chain seq x y z
N MET A 1 11.83 -65.23 58.73
CA MET A 1 12.53 -64.26 57.84
C MET A 1 11.73 -64.23 56.54
N LYS A 2 11.01 -63.21 56.06
CA LYS A 2 10.79 -61.77 56.35
C LYS A 2 9.25 -61.53 56.18
N THR A 3 8.50 -61.02 57.16
CA THR A 3 8.00 -59.61 57.31
C THR A 3 7.32 -59.02 56.05
N ILE A 4 5.97 -58.86 56.02
CA ILE A 4 5.13 -57.65 56.33
C ILE A 4 5.42 -56.49 55.34
N SER A 5 4.51 -55.79 54.62
CA SER A 5 3.21 -55.17 54.96
C SER A 5 2.45 -54.67 53.72
N LYS A 6 1.14 -54.46 53.92
CA LYS A 6 0.13 -53.66 53.20
C LYS A 6 0.63 -52.29 52.71
N THR A 7 0.04 -51.79 51.60
CA THR A 7 -0.68 -50.49 51.55
C THR A 7 -1.68 -50.46 50.37
N VAL A 8 -2.97 -50.36 50.69
CA VAL A 8 -4.02 -49.74 49.84
C VAL A 8 -3.83 -48.23 49.95
N SER A 9 -3.76 -47.50 48.84
CA SER A 9 -4.10 -46.07 48.82
C SER A 9 -4.19 -45.46 47.42
N VAL A 10 -5.38 -44.92 47.16
CA VAL A 10 -5.66 -43.63 46.50
C VAL A 10 -5.68 -43.58 44.97
N LEU A 11 -6.91 -43.73 44.45
CA LEU A 11 -7.45 -42.92 43.34
C LEU A 11 -7.20 -41.44 43.65
N ILE A 12 -6.58 -40.67 42.77
CA ILE A 12 -6.77 -39.21 42.58
C ILE A 12 -6.16 -38.84 41.22
N SER A 13 -7.02 -38.27 40.36
CA SER A 13 -6.67 -37.40 39.22
C SER A 13 -5.99 -37.99 37.98
N LEU A 14 -6.79 -38.61 37.10
CA LEU A 14 -6.59 -38.45 35.65
C LEU A 14 -7.94 -38.14 34.97
N LEU A 15 -8.66 -37.17 35.54
CA LEU A 15 -9.58 -36.33 34.78
C LEU A 15 -8.80 -35.05 34.45
N TYR A 16 -7.77 -35.18 33.60
CA TYR A 16 -7.57 -34.12 32.62
C TYR A 16 -8.79 -34.21 31.73
N LEU A 17 -9.82 -33.46 32.12
CA LEU A 17 -10.85 -33.03 31.21
C LEU A 17 -10.12 -32.68 29.91
N CYS A 18 -10.50 -33.34 28.82
CA CYS A 18 -10.51 -32.68 27.52
C CYS A 18 -11.35 -31.41 27.71
N SER A 19 -10.75 -30.37 28.25
CA SER A 19 -11.11 -29.02 27.86
C SER A 19 -10.92 -29.03 26.36
N PRO A 20 -11.99 -28.80 25.57
CA PRO A 20 -11.81 -28.70 24.14
C PRO A 20 -10.77 -27.59 23.88
N ILE A 21 -9.92 -27.79 22.87
CA ILE A 21 -8.77 -26.96 22.48
C ILE A 21 -9.25 -25.58 21.96
N PHE A 22 -10.06 -24.88 22.74
CA PHE A 22 -10.52 -23.52 22.47
C PHE A 22 -9.61 -22.48 23.11
N SER A 23 -8.64 -22.85 23.95
CA SER A 23 -7.75 -21.87 24.61
C SER A 23 -6.65 -21.32 23.70
N GLN A 24 -6.75 -21.49 22.38
CA GLN A 24 -5.77 -20.95 21.42
C GLN A 24 -6.41 -20.16 20.29
N VAL A 25 -7.66 -19.72 20.44
CA VAL A 25 -8.28 -18.74 19.53
C VAL A 25 -8.58 -17.46 20.30
N PRO A 26 -8.50 -16.28 19.65
CA PRO A 26 -9.02 -15.06 20.25
C PRO A 26 -10.53 -15.19 20.51
N SER A 27 -11.09 -14.29 21.29
CA SER A 27 -12.50 -14.34 21.65
C SER A 27 -13.11 -12.94 21.69
N ASN A 28 -14.42 -12.87 21.94
CA ASN A 28 -15.15 -11.61 22.08
C ASN A 28 -14.99 -10.66 20.89
N ILE A 29 -14.96 -11.19 19.67
CA ILE A 29 -14.87 -10.34 18.49
C ILE A 29 -16.07 -9.39 18.43
N GLY A 30 -15.79 -8.11 18.13
CA GLY A 30 -16.76 -7.05 17.96
C GLY A 30 -16.38 -6.13 16.82
N VAL A 31 -17.35 -5.38 16.31
CA VAL A 31 -17.10 -4.36 15.28
C VAL A 31 -17.86 -3.09 15.67
N VAL A 32 -17.15 -1.97 15.72
CA VAL A 32 -17.73 -0.64 15.83
C VAL A 32 -17.61 0.05 14.47
N ASN A 33 -18.74 0.49 13.93
CA ASN A 33 -18.77 1.21 12.66
C ASN A 33 -18.66 2.73 12.88
N HIS A 34 -17.67 3.34 12.22
CA HIS A 34 -17.46 4.78 12.11
C HIS A 34 -17.71 5.29 10.68
N ASP A 35 -18.73 4.73 10.03
CA ASP A 35 -19.17 4.99 8.66
C ASP A 35 -18.19 4.51 7.57
N THR A 36 -17.01 5.12 7.48
CA THR A 36 -15.97 4.77 6.49
C THR A 36 -14.83 3.93 7.06
N VAL A 37 -14.90 3.63 8.36
CA VAL A 37 -13.93 2.80 9.08
C VAL A 37 -14.68 1.81 9.95
N HIS A 38 -14.31 0.55 9.86
CA HIS A 38 -14.71 -0.46 10.82
C HIS A 38 -13.57 -0.70 11.81
N VAL A 39 -13.87 -0.59 13.10
CA VAL A 39 -12.93 -0.93 14.18
C VAL A 39 -13.28 -2.32 14.67
N ILE A 40 -12.45 -3.30 14.31
CA ILE A 40 -12.57 -4.69 14.73
C ILE A 40 -11.85 -4.83 16.06
N THR A 41 -12.52 -5.35 17.08
CA THR A 41 -11.93 -5.58 18.42
C THR A 41 -12.02 -7.04 18.80
N TRP A 42 -11.11 -7.53 19.64
CA TRP A 42 -11.14 -8.89 20.19
C TRP A 42 -10.46 -8.92 21.56
N THR A 43 -10.56 -10.05 22.26
CA THR A 43 -9.73 -10.39 23.42
C THR A 43 -8.68 -11.40 22.98
N ASP A 44 -7.44 -11.17 23.40
CA ASP A 44 -6.30 -12.02 23.06
C ASP A 44 -6.50 -13.49 23.46
N ALA A 45 -5.85 -14.38 22.71
CA ALA A 45 -5.86 -15.80 22.96
C ALA A 45 -5.16 -16.11 24.29
N GLN A 46 -5.75 -16.99 25.09
CA GLN A 46 -5.22 -17.29 26.43
C GLN A 46 -3.96 -18.15 26.36
N GLU A 47 -3.10 -18.03 27.38
CA GLU A 47 -1.91 -18.88 27.56
C GLU A 47 -0.87 -18.76 26.43
N LEU A 48 -0.94 -17.71 25.62
CA LEU A 48 0.07 -17.34 24.64
C LEU A 48 0.84 -16.10 25.13
N SER A 49 2.02 -15.88 24.54
CA SER A 49 2.79 -14.66 24.72
C SER A 49 3.67 -14.45 23.48
N GLY A 50 3.72 -13.21 23.00
CA GLY A 50 4.42 -12.83 21.78
C GLY A 50 3.71 -13.28 20.50
N GLU A 51 2.44 -13.67 20.59
CA GLU A 51 1.62 -13.95 19.42
C GLU A 51 1.28 -12.68 18.64
N THR A 52 0.85 -12.87 17.40
CA THR A 52 0.28 -11.81 16.56
C THR A 52 -1.06 -12.26 15.99
N TYR A 53 -1.81 -11.33 15.41
CA TYR A 53 -3.15 -11.58 14.92
C TYR A 53 -3.30 -11.20 13.45
N ASN A 54 -4.01 -12.03 12.68
CA ASN A 54 -4.50 -11.67 11.35
C ASN A 54 -5.99 -11.37 11.43
N VAL A 55 -6.44 -10.41 10.64
CA VAL A 55 -7.86 -10.02 10.53
C VAL A 55 -8.33 -10.33 9.12
N TYR A 56 -9.52 -10.91 9.03
CA TYR A 56 -10.15 -11.33 7.79
C TYR A 56 -11.51 -10.64 7.62
N MET A 57 -11.92 -10.47 6.38
CA MET A 57 -13.18 -9.87 5.97
C MET A 57 -13.84 -10.69 4.87
N SER A 58 -15.18 -10.74 4.88
CA SER A 58 -15.97 -11.32 3.80
C SER A 58 -17.33 -10.66 3.70
N SER A 59 -17.96 -10.68 2.52
CA SER A 59 -19.38 -10.33 2.36
C SER A 59 -20.33 -11.41 2.89
N PHE A 60 -19.82 -12.56 3.31
CA PHE A 60 -20.58 -13.68 3.85
C PHE A 60 -20.07 -14.08 5.25
N PRO A 61 -20.89 -14.76 6.09
CA PRO A 61 -20.42 -15.28 7.36
C PRO A 61 -19.18 -16.17 7.19
N ILE A 62 -18.13 -15.89 7.97
CA ILE A 62 -16.86 -16.60 7.87
C ILE A 62 -16.91 -17.86 8.73
N SER A 63 -16.69 -19.02 8.11
CA SER A 63 -16.56 -20.32 8.79
C SER A 63 -15.21 -21.01 8.53
N GLU A 64 -14.49 -20.56 7.49
CA GLU A 64 -13.14 -21.01 7.14
C GLU A 64 -12.39 -19.85 6.47
N ILE A 65 -11.14 -19.60 6.85
CA ILE A 65 -10.36 -18.49 6.27
C ILE A 65 -9.81 -18.80 4.87
N THR A 66 -9.87 -20.06 4.44
CA THR A 66 -9.40 -20.53 3.13
C THR A 66 -10.46 -20.42 2.04
N SER A 67 -11.67 -19.96 2.38
CA SER A 67 -12.73 -19.73 1.38
C SER A 67 -12.31 -18.59 0.44
N PRO A 68 -12.59 -18.70 -0.86
CA PRO A 68 -12.22 -17.68 -1.85
C PRO A 68 -12.95 -16.35 -1.64
N GLU A 69 -14.02 -16.33 -0.84
CA GLU A 69 -14.76 -15.12 -0.46
C GLU A 69 -14.19 -14.41 0.78
N VAL A 70 -13.12 -14.95 1.38
CA VAL A 70 -12.50 -14.43 2.60
C VAL A 70 -11.16 -13.80 2.27
N TYR A 71 -11.03 -12.52 2.62
CA TYR A 71 -9.83 -11.73 2.34
C TYR A 71 -9.13 -11.39 3.64
N ARG A 72 -7.82 -11.62 3.71
CA ARG A 72 -7.00 -11.07 4.81
C ARG A 72 -6.94 -9.56 4.61
N ILE A 73 -7.25 -8.82 5.66
CA ILE A 73 -7.26 -7.35 5.68
C ILE A 73 -6.37 -6.77 6.76
N GLY A 74 -5.85 -7.58 7.68
CA GLY A 74 -4.85 -7.17 8.67
C GLY A 74 -3.87 -8.30 8.90
N THR A 75 -2.59 -7.97 9.04
CA THR A 75 -1.52 -8.97 9.13
C THR A 75 -0.63 -8.68 10.34
N ASN A 76 -0.27 -9.72 11.10
CA ASN A 76 0.71 -9.63 12.20
C ASN A 76 0.45 -8.51 13.22
N ILE A 77 -0.81 -8.24 13.57
CA ILE A 77 -1.14 -7.24 14.58
C ILE A 77 -0.60 -7.71 15.95
N PRO A 78 0.19 -6.90 16.67
CA PRO A 78 0.82 -7.33 17.92
C PRO A 78 -0.18 -7.75 19.02
N GLU A 79 0.25 -8.66 19.91
CA GLU A 79 -0.39 -8.92 21.21
C GLU A 79 -0.66 -7.61 21.98
N ASN A 80 -1.73 -7.58 22.76
CA ASN A 80 -2.21 -6.47 23.58
C ASN A 80 -2.75 -5.26 22.78
N ARG A 81 -2.81 -5.32 21.45
CA ARG A 81 -3.45 -4.27 20.65
C ARG A 81 -4.97 -4.38 20.67
N GLU A 82 -5.51 -5.61 20.70
CA GLU A 82 -6.94 -5.97 20.84
C GLU A 82 -7.91 -5.23 19.89
N SER A 83 -7.37 -4.60 18.84
CA SER A 83 -8.11 -3.74 17.92
C SER A 83 -7.37 -3.58 16.59
N TYR A 84 -8.16 -3.41 15.52
CA TYR A 84 -7.69 -3.13 14.16
C TYR A 84 -8.66 -2.17 13.45
N GLU A 85 -8.12 -1.11 12.87
CA GLU A 85 -8.90 -0.13 12.09
C GLU A 85 -8.84 -0.50 10.60
N TYR A 86 -9.97 -0.96 10.07
CA TYR A 86 -10.12 -1.25 8.65
C TYR A 86 -10.80 -0.10 7.93
N MET A 87 -10.04 0.57 7.07
CA MET A 87 -10.54 1.64 6.22
C MET A 87 -11.34 1.05 5.05
N LEU A 88 -12.59 1.48 4.90
CA LEU A 88 -13.44 1.05 3.79
C LEU A 88 -13.09 1.89 2.55
N CYS A 89 -12.28 1.32 1.67
CA CYS A 89 -11.82 1.98 0.46
C CYS A 89 -12.32 1.29 -0.81
N THR A 90 -12.50 2.06 -1.88
CA THR A 90 -12.79 1.54 -3.22
C THR A 90 -12.04 2.35 -4.28
N PRO A 91 -11.46 1.70 -5.31
CA PRO A 91 -10.90 2.41 -6.47
C PRO A 91 -12.00 2.87 -7.45
N THR A 92 -13.25 2.52 -7.19
CA THR A 92 -14.41 2.83 -8.04
C THR A 92 -15.38 3.74 -7.30
N THR A 93 -16.66 3.75 -7.69
CA THR A 93 -17.66 4.62 -7.05
C THR A 93 -17.91 4.20 -5.59
N PRO A 94 -17.78 5.14 -4.63
CA PRO A 94 -18.22 4.94 -3.24
C PRO A 94 -19.62 4.34 -3.12
N ALA A 95 -19.77 3.29 -2.31
CA ALA A 95 -21.05 2.63 -2.08
C ALA A 95 -21.17 2.12 -0.64
N GLN A 96 -22.40 1.81 -0.25
CA GLN A 96 -22.66 1.08 0.99
C GLN A 96 -22.18 -0.37 0.86
N VAL A 97 -21.50 -0.87 1.90
CA VAL A 97 -20.95 -2.22 1.97
C VAL A 97 -21.31 -2.87 3.30
N THR A 98 -21.39 -4.20 3.31
CA THR A 98 -21.72 -5.00 4.48
C THR A 98 -20.77 -6.19 4.57
N TYR A 99 -20.11 -6.35 5.73
CA TYR A 99 -19.03 -7.32 5.90
C TYR A 99 -19.09 -8.05 7.25
N TYR A 100 -18.64 -9.31 7.23
CA TYR A 100 -18.32 -10.14 8.38
C TYR A 100 -16.81 -10.14 8.60
N TYR A 101 -16.40 -10.37 9.84
CA TYR A 101 -14.99 -10.33 10.23
C TYR A 101 -14.59 -11.57 11.01
N ALA A 102 -13.32 -11.96 10.89
CA ALA A 102 -12.72 -12.99 11.73
C ALA A 102 -11.30 -12.59 12.14
N VAL A 103 -10.86 -13.08 13.29
CA VAL A 103 -9.50 -12.89 13.80
C VAL A 103 -8.88 -14.25 14.09
N THR A 104 -7.67 -14.47 13.60
CA THR A 104 -6.87 -15.67 13.90
C THR A 104 -5.61 -15.25 14.63
N VAL A 105 -4.99 -16.21 15.30
CA VAL A 105 -3.73 -15.99 16.04
C VAL A 105 -2.58 -16.70 15.35
N ILE A 106 -1.42 -16.07 15.33
CA ILE A 106 -0.15 -16.64 14.91
C ILE A 106 0.71 -16.79 16.15
N SER A 107 1.08 -18.03 16.48
CA SER A 107 2.02 -18.31 17.57
C SER A 107 3.18 -19.13 17.03
N ASN A 108 4.41 -18.75 17.41
CA ASN A 108 5.64 -19.38 16.92
C ASN A 108 5.71 -19.51 15.39
N GLY A 109 5.21 -18.49 14.67
CA GLY A 109 5.20 -18.44 13.21
C GLY A 109 4.15 -19.33 12.53
N VAL A 110 3.24 -19.94 13.28
CA VAL A 110 2.16 -20.79 12.75
C VAL A 110 0.81 -20.16 13.05
N GLU A 111 -0.01 -19.99 12.02
CA GLU A 111 -1.36 -19.46 12.15
C GLU A 111 -2.36 -20.56 12.56
N THR A 112 -3.10 -20.31 13.63
CA THR A 112 -4.27 -21.11 14.02
C THR A 112 -5.47 -20.69 13.19
N THR A 113 -5.76 -21.45 12.13
CA THR A 113 -6.80 -21.13 11.14
C THR A 113 -8.23 -21.49 11.59
N THR A 114 -8.41 -21.90 12.85
CA THR A 114 -9.71 -22.29 13.40
C THR A 114 -10.63 -21.08 13.53
N VAL A 115 -11.81 -21.16 12.93
CA VAL A 115 -12.85 -20.14 13.01
C VAL A 115 -14.04 -20.65 13.81
N VAL A 116 -14.47 -19.86 14.79
CA VAL A 116 -15.58 -20.13 15.70
C VAL A 116 -16.52 -18.92 15.67
N PRO A 117 -17.62 -18.99 14.92
CA PRO A 117 -18.63 -17.93 14.88
C PRO A 117 -19.13 -17.57 16.29
N GLY A 118 -19.17 -16.28 16.60
CA GLY A 118 -19.53 -15.73 17.90
C GLY A 118 -18.38 -15.67 18.91
N SER A 119 -17.21 -16.23 18.59
CA SER A 119 -15.99 -16.10 19.41
C SER A 119 -14.94 -15.25 18.69
N ASN A 120 -14.34 -15.77 17.63
CA ASN A 120 -13.34 -15.08 16.80
C ASN A 120 -13.82 -14.80 15.38
N ALA A 121 -15.10 -15.03 15.08
CA ALA A 121 -15.75 -14.51 13.88
C ALA A 121 -17.11 -13.91 14.21
N THR A 122 -17.49 -12.83 13.53
CA THR A 122 -18.77 -12.17 13.75
C THR A 122 -19.92 -13.03 13.23
N VAL A 123 -21.05 -13.04 13.94
CA VAL A 123 -22.30 -13.68 13.49
C VAL A 123 -23.24 -12.69 12.81
N GLU A 124 -23.12 -11.41 13.16
CA GLU A 124 -23.81 -10.30 12.51
C GLU A 124 -22.78 -9.47 11.73
N PRO A 125 -23.14 -8.98 10.54
CA PRO A 125 -22.24 -8.14 9.76
C PRO A 125 -22.26 -6.69 10.24
N ALA A 126 -21.20 -5.96 9.94
CA ALA A 126 -21.15 -4.51 10.04
C ALA A 126 -21.37 -3.87 8.67
N THR A 127 -22.18 -2.81 8.61
CA THR A 127 -22.46 -2.05 7.39
C THR A 127 -21.82 -0.67 7.50
N GLY A 128 -21.11 -0.25 6.47
CA GLY A 128 -20.51 1.08 6.33
C GLY A 128 -20.56 1.57 4.89
N HIS A 129 -19.80 2.62 4.58
CA HIS A 129 -19.66 3.17 3.25
C HIS A 129 -18.19 3.23 2.86
N THR A 130 -17.87 2.76 1.66
CA THR A 130 -16.51 2.93 1.13
C THR A 130 -16.29 4.39 0.76
N ARG A 131 -15.09 4.92 1.00
CA ARG A 131 -14.61 6.14 0.37
C ARG A 131 -13.66 5.80 -0.78
N TRP A 132 -13.42 6.76 -1.66
CA TRP A 132 -12.49 6.56 -2.76
C TRP A 132 -11.04 6.52 -2.26
N ALA A 133 -10.24 5.61 -2.82
CA ALA A 133 -8.78 5.54 -2.62
C ALA A 133 -8.11 4.77 -3.77
N LEU A 134 -6.81 5.01 -4.00
CA LEU A 134 -5.99 4.22 -4.91
C LEU A 134 -5.80 2.82 -4.32
N ALA A 135 -6.13 1.78 -5.10
CA ALA A 135 -5.76 0.42 -4.76
C ALA A 135 -4.31 0.19 -5.17
N ALA A 136 -3.44 -0.13 -4.22
CA ALA A 136 -2.14 -0.70 -4.52
C ALA A 136 -2.31 -2.21 -4.72
N ILE A 137 -1.94 -2.71 -5.89
CA ILE A 137 -2.14 -4.13 -6.25
C ILE A 137 -1.06 -4.97 -5.58
N TRP A 138 -1.48 -6.00 -4.84
CA TRP A 138 -0.56 -6.98 -4.29
C TRP A 138 -0.17 -8.01 -5.35
N ILE A 139 1.12 -8.06 -5.67
CA ILE A 139 1.71 -9.04 -6.59
C ILE A 139 2.11 -10.27 -5.77
N ASP A 140 1.34 -11.34 -5.91
CA ASP A 140 1.57 -12.60 -5.21
C ASP A 140 2.33 -13.65 -6.04
N GLY A 141 2.49 -13.43 -7.35
CA GLY A 141 3.09 -14.39 -8.27
C GLY A 141 2.19 -15.59 -8.59
N GLU A 142 0.93 -15.60 -8.14
CA GLU A 142 -0.06 -16.63 -8.44
C GLU A 142 -1.19 -16.04 -9.30
N TYR A 143 -1.89 -15.03 -8.77
CA TYR A 143 -2.98 -14.33 -9.44
C TYR A 143 -2.47 -13.10 -10.19
N PHE A 144 -1.53 -12.37 -9.59
CA PHE A 144 -0.88 -11.22 -10.20
C PHE A 144 0.61 -11.49 -10.34
N GLN A 145 1.07 -11.60 -11.58
CA GLN A 145 2.49 -11.82 -11.89
C GLN A 145 3.26 -10.50 -11.75
N PRO A 146 4.53 -10.53 -11.31
CA PRO A 146 5.38 -9.35 -11.30
C PRO A 146 5.51 -8.74 -12.71
N PRO A 147 5.23 -7.44 -12.86
CA PRO A 147 5.43 -6.75 -14.12
C PRO A 147 6.90 -6.78 -14.58
N THR A 148 7.11 -6.83 -15.88
CA THR A 148 8.42 -6.74 -16.52
C THR A 148 8.70 -5.30 -16.93
N VAL A 149 9.91 -4.81 -16.68
CA VAL A 149 10.34 -3.48 -17.14
C VAL A 149 10.89 -3.59 -18.58
N ASP A 150 10.01 -3.58 -19.58
CA ASP A 150 10.28 -3.71 -21.02
C ASP A 150 9.75 -2.58 -21.95
N GLY A 151 9.03 -1.60 -21.42
CA GLY A 151 8.40 -0.48 -22.11
C GLY A 151 7.02 -0.80 -22.69
N ASN A 152 6.35 -1.85 -22.20
CA ASN A 152 5.05 -2.29 -22.70
C ASN A 152 4.01 -2.46 -21.58
N LEU A 153 3.03 -1.55 -21.56
CA LEU A 153 2.01 -1.51 -20.52
C LEU A 153 0.88 -2.57 -20.65
N SER A 154 0.96 -3.50 -21.62
CA SER A 154 -0.12 -4.47 -21.88
C SER A 154 -0.49 -5.33 -20.66
N GLU A 155 0.46 -5.60 -19.76
CA GLU A 155 0.21 -6.35 -18.52
C GLU A 155 -0.43 -5.50 -17.41
N TRP A 156 -0.27 -4.17 -17.49
CA TRP A 156 -0.83 -3.21 -16.55
C TRP A 156 -2.28 -2.85 -16.90
N GLU A 157 -2.62 -2.74 -18.19
CA GLU A 157 -3.95 -2.31 -18.67
C GLU A 157 -5.16 -3.05 -18.06
N PRO A 158 -5.09 -4.37 -17.73
CA PRO A 158 -6.18 -5.07 -17.06
C PRO A 158 -6.32 -4.78 -15.56
N LEU A 159 -5.31 -4.15 -14.94
CA LEU A 159 -5.25 -3.89 -13.51
C LEU A 159 -5.91 -2.56 -13.13
N PHE A 160 -6.19 -2.37 -11.84
CA PHE A 160 -6.73 -1.11 -11.33
C PHE A 160 -5.73 0.03 -11.52
N SER A 161 -6.21 1.12 -12.11
CA SER A 161 -5.46 2.36 -12.32
C SER A 161 -6.17 3.55 -11.68
N VAL A 162 -5.43 4.65 -11.58
CA VAL A 162 -6.01 5.97 -11.36
C VAL A 162 -5.81 6.85 -12.57
N HIS A 163 -6.77 7.76 -12.76
CA HIS A 163 -6.74 8.74 -13.84
C HIS A 163 -6.57 10.14 -13.25
N LEU A 164 -5.66 10.90 -13.81
CA LEU A 164 -5.50 12.33 -13.61
C LEU A 164 -6.05 13.01 -14.86
N ASP A 165 -7.17 13.70 -14.71
CA ASP A 165 -7.83 14.45 -15.77
C ASP A 165 -8.16 15.86 -15.23
N PRO A 166 -7.69 16.94 -15.87
CA PRO A 166 -7.94 18.31 -15.40
C PRO A 166 -9.43 18.70 -15.39
N ASN A 167 -10.30 17.98 -16.11
CA ASN A 167 -11.75 18.16 -16.08
C ASN A 167 -12.45 17.32 -15.00
N SER A 168 -11.75 16.39 -14.36
CA SER A 168 -12.32 15.58 -13.28
C SER A 168 -12.49 16.42 -12.02
N PRO A 169 -13.67 16.39 -11.36
CA PRO A 169 -13.87 17.11 -10.09
C PRO A 169 -13.05 16.52 -8.93
N GLU A 170 -12.57 15.28 -9.06
CA GLU A 170 -11.79 14.57 -8.05
C GLU A 170 -10.29 14.93 -8.11
N ASN A 171 -9.84 15.48 -9.24
CA ASN A 171 -8.46 15.93 -9.43
C ASN A 171 -8.36 17.44 -9.24
N LYS A 172 -7.13 17.95 -9.14
CA LYS A 172 -6.87 19.37 -8.89
C LYS A 172 -5.74 19.88 -9.76
N VAL A 173 -6.02 20.91 -10.57
CA VAL A 173 -4.96 21.75 -11.13
C VAL A 173 -4.37 22.56 -9.97
N ALA A 174 -3.22 22.11 -9.46
CA ALA A 174 -2.57 22.64 -8.28
C ALA A 174 -1.79 23.94 -8.58
N LEU A 175 -1.33 24.09 -9.82
CA LEU A 175 -0.58 25.25 -10.28
C LEU A 175 -0.88 25.50 -11.76
N GLY A 176 -0.88 26.78 -12.13
CA GLY A 176 -0.88 27.20 -13.52
C GLY A 176 -2.19 26.90 -14.24
N ASN A 177 -2.08 26.57 -15.52
CA ASN A 177 -3.21 26.29 -16.39
C ASN A 177 -2.96 24.97 -17.12
N ILE A 178 -4.00 24.14 -17.23
CA ILE A 178 -4.00 22.94 -18.06
C ILE A 178 -5.29 22.97 -18.88
N ASP A 179 -5.17 23.16 -20.19
CA ASP A 179 -6.25 23.42 -21.15
C ASP A 179 -7.00 22.14 -21.59
N GLY A 180 -7.13 21.19 -20.68
CA GLY A 180 -7.88 19.95 -20.85
C GLY A 180 -6.99 18.70 -20.93
N PRO A 181 -7.58 17.51 -21.06
CA PRO A 181 -6.84 16.24 -20.95
C PRO A 181 -5.90 15.96 -22.11
N SER A 182 -6.01 16.69 -23.23
CA SER A 182 -5.04 16.62 -24.32
C SER A 182 -3.82 17.51 -24.11
N ASP A 183 -3.95 18.49 -23.21
CA ASP A 183 -2.85 19.35 -22.77
C ASP A 183 -1.98 18.55 -21.80
N GLN A 184 -2.58 18.07 -20.70
CA GLN A 184 -1.94 17.11 -19.80
C GLN A 184 -2.98 16.21 -19.12
N SER A 185 -2.79 14.89 -19.19
CA SER A 185 -3.50 13.91 -18.38
C SER A 185 -2.67 12.63 -18.19
N ALA A 186 -3.01 11.81 -17.20
CA ALA A 186 -2.28 10.57 -16.96
C ALA A 186 -3.18 9.42 -16.50
N THR A 187 -2.76 8.21 -16.82
CA THR A 187 -3.24 6.97 -16.20
C THR A 187 -2.07 6.31 -15.51
N CYS A 188 -2.18 6.07 -14.20
CA CYS A 188 -1.10 5.53 -13.39
C CYS A 188 -1.52 4.25 -12.68
N TRP A 189 -0.59 3.32 -12.56
CA TRP A 189 -0.73 2.08 -11.80
C TRP A 189 0.29 2.04 -10.65
N LEU A 190 -0.10 1.33 -9.60
CA LEU A 190 0.70 1.11 -8.40
C LEU A 190 0.53 -0.34 -7.97
N ALA A 191 1.64 -1.06 -7.83
CA ALA A 191 1.65 -2.42 -7.31
C ALA A 191 2.83 -2.63 -6.36
N MET A 192 2.79 -3.69 -5.57
CA MET A 192 3.90 -4.07 -4.70
C MET A 192 3.93 -5.59 -4.49
N ASP A 193 5.13 -6.12 -4.31
CA ASP A 193 5.34 -7.44 -3.70
C ASP A 193 6.10 -7.29 -2.38
N LYS A 194 6.54 -8.41 -1.79
CA LYS A 194 7.28 -8.43 -0.52
C LYS A 194 8.62 -7.66 -0.53
N ASP A 195 9.18 -7.37 -1.70
CA ASP A 195 10.52 -6.81 -1.88
C ASP A 195 10.56 -5.56 -2.77
N ASN A 196 9.54 -5.28 -3.58
CA ASN A 196 9.56 -4.23 -4.59
C ASN A 196 8.25 -3.41 -4.62
N LEU A 197 8.42 -2.13 -4.86
CA LEU A 197 7.37 -1.20 -5.33
C LEU A 197 7.40 -1.18 -6.86
N TYR A 198 6.23 -1.25 -7.49
CA TYR A 198 6.09 -1.14 -8.94
C TYR A 198 5.23 0.05 -9.30
N LEU A 199 5.72 0.87 -10.22
CA LEU A 199 5.07 2.07 -10.72
C LEU A 199 4.95 1.95 -12.23
N ALA A 200 3.83 2.37 -12.80
CA ALA A 200 3.70 2.51 -14.25
C ALA A 200 2.72 3.62 -14.60
N GLY A 201 2.82 4.13 -15.81
CA GLY A 201 1.85 5.11 -16.28
C GLY A 201 1.97 5.46 -17.74
N LYS A 202 0.86 6.01 -18.23
CA LYS A 202 0.70 6.56 -19.56
C LYS A 202 0.32 8.03 -19.41
N VAL A 203 1.15 8.90 -19.95
CA VAL A 203 0.95 10.34 -19.94
C VAL A 203 0.51 10.78 -21.32
N ILE A 204 -0.57 11.56 -21.35
CA ILE A 204 -1.02 12.31 -22.51
C ILE A 204 -0.61 13.74 -22.28
N ASP A 205 0.07 14.30 -23.27
CA ASP A 205 0.76 15.57 -23.18
C ASP A 205 0.80 16.15 -24.60
N ASP A 206 0.67 17.47 -24.79
CA ASP A 206 0.76 18.08 -26.11
C ASP A 206 2.21 18.36 -26.55
N ALA A 207 3.16 18.41 -25.59
CA ALA A 207 4.57 18.70 -25.82
C ALA A 207 5.49 18.13 -24.73
N LEU A 208 6.40 17.22 -25.11
CA LEU A 208 7.39 16.67 -24.17
C LEU A 208 8.64 17.56 -24.09
N VAL A 209 8.74 18.33 -23.03
CA VAL A 209 9.76 19.33 -22.71
C VAL A 209 10.50 19.01 -21.41
N ASN A 210 11.73 18.52 -21.59
CA ASN A 210 12.68 18.31 -20.51
C ASN A 210 14.08 18.87 -20.84
N PRO A 211 14.25 20.21 -20.89
CA PRO A 211 15.55 20.86 -21.14
C PRO A 211 16.49 20.85 -19.93
N ILE A 212 16.08 20.21 -18.83
CA ILE A 212 16.81 20.19 -17.56
C ILE A 212 17.77 19.00 -17.57
N GLU A 213 19.05 19.28 -17.33
CA GLU A 213 20.08 18.25 -17.26
C GLU A 213 19.76 17.17 -16.20
N PRO A 214 20.08 15.89 -16.47
CA PRO A 214 19.95 14.81 -15.49
C PRO A 214 20.66 15.14 -14.17
N GLY A 215 20.01 14.85 -13.04
CA GLY A 215 20.61 15.10 -11.72
C GLY A 215 20.41 16.52 -11.17
N ALA A 216 19.88 17.47 -11.94
CA ALA A 216 19.55 18.79 -11.40
C ALA A 216 18.42 18.72 -10.35
N SER A 217 18.41 19.61 -9.36
CA SER A 217 17.47 19.50 -8.25
C SER A 217 16.03 19.85 -8.62
N ASP A 218 15.80 20.66 -9.64
CA ASP A 218 14.51 21.26 -10.01
C ASP A 218 13.87 20.60 -11.23
N GLN A 219 13.98 19.27 -11.29
CA GLN A 219 13.40 18.45 -12.34
C GLN A 219 11.89 18.69 -12.51
N TRP A 220 11.17 18.98 -11.42
CA TRP A 220 9.73 19.26 -11.43
C TRP A 220 9.30 20.43 -12.33
N ARG A 221 10.24 21.15 -12.96
CA ARG A 221 9.95 22.28 -13.85
C ARG A 221 9.68 21.91 -15.31
N GLY A 222 10.04 20.71 -15.75
CA GLY A 222 9.62 20.15 -17.04
C GLY A 222 8.57 19.05 -16.83
N ASP A 223 8.32 18.24 -17.86
CA ASP A 223 7.34 17.15 -17.71
C ASP A 223 7.87 16.05 -16.82
N VAL A 224 7.06 15.73 -15.81
CA VAL A 224 7.39 14.74 -14.79
C VAL A 224 6.11 14.16 -14.23
N VAL A 225 6.15 12.87 -13.87
CA VAL A 225 5.21 12.29 -12.91
C VAL A 225 5.89 12.23 -11.54
N GLU A 226 5.21 12.78 -10.54
CA GLU A 226 5.66 12.89 -9.16
C GLU A 226 4.79 11.98 -8.28
N TYR A 227 5.41 11.03 -7.59
CA TYR A 227 4.76 10.22 -6.58
C TYR A 227 5.22 10.67 -5.20
N TYR A 228 4.32 11.27 -4.44
CA TYR A 228 4.51 11.56 -3.02
C TYR A 228 3.99 10.38 -2.23
N LEU A 229 4.85 9.66 -1.50
CA LEU A 229 4.46 8.39 -0.86
C LEU A 229 5.13 8.22 0.51
N GLY A 230 4.37 7.72 1.48
CA GLY A 230 4.91 7.20 2.73
C GLY A 230 4.97 5.68 2.70
N LEU A 231 6.09 5.12 3.16
CA LEU A 231 6.27 3.66 3.26
C LEU A 231 6.02 3.17 4.68
N TYR A 232 4.75 3.28 5.10
CA TYR A 232 4.27 2.86 6.40
C TYR A 232 2.74 2.71 6.37
N ASP A 233 2.17 2.15 7.43
CA ASP A 233 0.73 1.90 7.53
C ASP A 233 0.02 3.04 8.25
N GLN A 234 -0.50 4.01 7.50
CA GLN A 234 -1.21 5.18 8.02
C GLN A 234 -2.61 4.79 8.51
N ARG A 235 -2.79 4.60 9.82
CA ARG A 235 -4.13 4.27 10.35
C ARG A 235 -5.07 5.45 10.26
N PRO A 236 -6.39 5.22 10.06
CA PRO A 236 -7.38 6.30 10.01
C PRO A 236 -7.39 7.24 11.23
N SER A 237 -7.07 6.74 12.43
CA SER A 237 -6.98 7.57 13.63
C SER A 237 -5.67 8.33 13.80
N GLU A 238 -4.64 7.99 13.03
CA GLU A 238 -3.33 8.64 13.10
C GLU A 238 -3.32 9.90 12.22
N PRO A 239 -2.74 11.01 12.71
CA PRO A 239 -2.60 12.19 11.88
C PRO A 239 -1.59 11.91 10.75
N PRO A 240 -1.82 12.44 9.53
CA PRO A 240 -0.81 12.40 8.48
C PRO A 240 0.40 13.26 8.87
N HIS A 241 1.54 12.95 8.27
CA HIS A 241 2.71 13.81 8.36
C HIS A 241 2.43 15.19 7.75
N THR A 242 2.92 16.25 8.39
CA THR A 242 2.78 17.63 7.90
C THR A 242 3.97 18.09 7.07
N ASP A 243 5.05 17.31 7.08
CA ASP A 243 6.28 17.49 6.32
C ASP A 243 6.92 16.11 6.20
N TYR A 244 7.83 15.94 5.23
CA TYR A 244 8.52 14.69 4.97
C TYR A 244 9.29 14.19 6.20
N GLN A 245 9.13 12.93 6.54
CA GLN A 245 9.81 12.29 7.67
C GLN A 245 10.82 11.22 7.22
N THR A 246 11.65 10.83 8.19
CA THR A 246 12.63 9.74 8.10
C THR A 246 12.45 8.83 9.31
N GLY A 247 13.14 7.70 9.38
CA GLY A 247 13.01 6.72 10.45
C GLY A 247 12.18 5.51 10.02
N ASP A 248 11.30 5.04 10.91
CA ASP A 248 10.45 3.87 10.66
C ASP A 248 9.20 4.19 9.82
N GLU A 249 8.84 5.48 9.71
CA GLU A 249 7.74 5.98 8.87
C GLU A 249 8.27 7.03 7.88
N PRO A 250 9.08 6.63 6.88
CA PRO A 250 9.69 7.56 5.95
C PRO A 250 8.74 8.00 4.83
N ASP A 251 8.92 9.23 4.37
CA ASP A 251 8.24 9.81 3.20
C ASP A 251 9.23 10.05 2.05
N TYR A 252 8.78 9.75 0.84
CA TYR A 252 9.54 9.91 -0.40
C TYR A 252 8.76 10.70 -1.43
N GLU A 253 9.50 11.39 -2.29
CA GLU A 253 8.99 11.94 -3.55
C GLU A 253 9.79 11.32 -4.70
N ILE A 254 9.10 10.59 -5.58
CA ILE A 254 9.70 9.92 -6.73
C ILE A 254 9.29 10.66 -8.00
N HIS A 255 10.28 11.11 -8.76
CA HIS A 255 10.10 11.71 -10.08
C HIS A 255 10.44 10.70 -11.16
N ILE A 256 9.55 10.54 -12.13
CA ILE A 256 9.77 9.74 -13.34
C ILE A 256 9.53 10.63 -14.55
N LYS A 257 10.42 10.51 -15.55
CA LYS A 257 10.43 11.36 -16.73
C LYS A 257 10.81 10.58 -17.98
N ALA A 258 10.17 10.91 -19.09
CA ALA A 258 10.71 10.63 -20.41
C ALA A 258 11.49 11.85 -20.92
N ASN A 259 12.66 11.62 -21.52
CA ASN A 259 13.38 12.68 -22.23
C ASN A 259 13.09 12.56 -23.73
N ALA A 260 12.58 13.62 -24.34
CA ALA A 260 12.38 13.67 -25.79
C ALA A 260 13.71 13.40 -26.52
N GLY A 261 13.79 12.32 -27.28
CA GLY A 261 14.94 12.01 -28.14
C GLY A 261 16.18 11.43 -27.46
N THR A 262 16.13 11.04 -26.18
CA THR A 262 17.21 10.29 -25.52
C THR A 262 16.66 9.11 -24.70
N ASN A 263 17.41 8.01 -24.60
CA ASN A 263 17.10 6.90 -23.69
C ASN A 263 17.59 7.20 -22.24
N LEU A 264 17.85 8.46 -21.91
CA LEU A 264 18.33 8.83 -20.58
C LEU A 264 17.13 8.88 -19.64
N LEU A 265 17.05 7.92 -18.75
CA LEU A 265 16.13 7.92 -17.62
C LEU A 265 16.58 9.02 -16.66
N ASN A 266 15.69 9.97 -16.40
CA ASN A 266 15.94 11.03 -15.42
C ASN A 266 14.95 10.86 -14.28
N THR A 267 15.28 9.95 -13.38
CA THR A 267 14.51 9.67 -12.18
C THR A 267 15.19 10.31 -10.99
N HIS A 268 14.41 10.93 -10.12
CA HIS A 268 14.89 11.46 -8.86
C HIS A 268 14.06 10.89 -7.74
N ILE A 269 14.71 10.56 -6.62
CA ILE A 269 14.00 10.24 -5.40
C ILE A 269 14.50 11.21 -4.33
N TYR A 270 13.58 11.98 -3.79
CA TYR A 270 13.83 12.92 -2.70
C TYR A 270 13.33 12.29 -1.40
N ASP A 271 14.10 12.50 -0.34
CA ASP A 271 13.62 12.43 1.03
C ASP A 271 13.68 13.83 1.64
N ASN A 272 12.82 14.11 2.61
CA ASN A 272 12.83 15.39 3.34
C ASN A 272 12.83 16.67 2.46
N GLY A 273 12.21 16.61 1.27
CA GLY A 273 12.21 17.70 0.28
C GLY A 273 13.60 18.16 -0.19
N LYS A 274 14.66 17.35 -0.01
CA LYS A 274 16.05 17.70 -0.34
C LYS A 274 16.66 16.68 -1.29
N ALA A 275 17.28 17.19 -2.36
CA ALA A 275 18.14 16.37 -3.19
C ALA A 275 19.40 16.01 -2.40
N HIS A 276 19.64 14.73 -2.16
CA HIS A 276 20.91 14.24 -1.65
C HIS A 276 21.85 13.98 -2.83
N PRO A 277 22.96 14.72 -2.99
CA PRO A 277 23.95 14.42 -4.02
C PRO A 277 24.68 13.13 -3.61
N GLY A 278 24.27 11.99 -4.18
CA GLY A 278 24.80 10.69 -3.78
C GLY A 278 24.07 9.48 -4.35
N ASP A 279 22.96 9.05 -3.73
CA ASP A 279 22.80 7.59 -3.59
C ASP A 279 21.38 7.01 -3.73
N LEU A 280 20.38 7.76 -4.18
CA LEU A 280 19.05 7.18 -4.47
C LEU A 280 18.74 7.19 -5.97
N VAL A 281 19.29 6.20 -6.65
CA VAL A 281 19.10 5.96 -8.08
C VAL A 281 18.38 4.63 -8.24
N TRP A 282 17.45 4.57 -9.20
CA TRP A 282 16.86 3.31 -9.62
C TRP A 282 17.97 2.34 -10.05
N PRO A 283 17.92 1.06 -9.67
CA PRO A 283 18.91 0.11 -10.16
C PRO A 283 18.87 0.02 -11.69
N ASP A 284 20.02 -0.22 -12.31
CA ASP A 284 20.14 -0.31 -13.77
C ASP A 284 19.14 -1.31 -14.37
N GLY A 285 18.34 -0.84 -15.33
CA GLY A 285 17.34 -1.67 -16.03
C GLY A 285 16.04 -1.91 -15.27
N GLU A 286 15.88 -1.35 -14.07
CA GLU A 286 14.66 -1.47 -13.28
C GLU A 286 13.70 -0.27 -13.47
N VAL A 287 13.97 0.62 -14.43
CA VAL A 287 13.03 1.66 -14.87
C VAL A 287 13.13 1.88 -16.37
N ASN A 288 12.00 2.18 -16.99
CA ASN A 288 11.84 2.45 -18.40
C ASN A 288 10.88 3.64 -18.58
N ALA A 289 11.23 4.60 -19.43
CA ALA A 289 10.38 5.73 -19.77
C ALA A 289 10.66 6.16 -21.21
N ASN A 290 9.64 6.14 -22.06
CA ASN A 290 9.77 6.41 -23.49
C ASN A 290 8.69 7.35 -24.00
N ALA A 291 9.10 8.29 -24.85
CA ALA A 291 8.18 9.03 -25.70
C ALA A 291 7.44 8.08 -26.65
N THR A 292 6.15 8.35 -26.87
CA THR A 292 5.27 7.58 -27.74
C THR A 292 4.74 8.45 -28.87
N GLY A 293 5.26 8.22 -30.08
CA GLY A 293 4.86 9.01 -31.24
C GLY A 293 5.47 10.42 -31.26
N THR A 294 4.71 11.40 -31.75
CA THR A 294 5.20 12.76 -32.05
C THR A 294 4.54 13.88 -31.24
N ASN A 295 3.55 13.56 -30.41
CA ASN A 295 2.68 14.55 -29.77
C ASN A 295 2.83 14.47 -28.24
N GLY A 296 4.01 14.73 -27.67
CA GLY A 296 4.24 14.80 -26.22
C GLY A 296 4.11 13.50 -25.42
N ASN A 297 3.07 12.71 -25.66
CA ASN A 297 2.72 11.46 -24.99
C ASN A 297 3.91 10.56 -24.69
N TRP A 298 3.90 9.96 -23.52
CA TRP A 298 4.95 9.05 -23.10
C TRP A 298 4.40 8.00 -22.14
N ILE A 299 5.17 6.92 -21.99
CA ILE A 299 4.88 5.86 -21.04
C ILE A 299 6.09 5.64 -20.14
N TYR A 300 5.83 5.13 -18.95
CA TYR A 300 6.87 4.68 -18.05
C TYR A 300 6.43 3.49 -17.23
N GLU A 301 7.42 2.81 -16.70
CA GLU A 301 7.28 1.73 -15.74
C GLU A 301 8.58 1.58 -14.96
N GLY A 302 8.48 1.10 -13.73
CA GLY A 302 9.64 0.87 -12.91
C GLY A 302 9.34 -0.11 -11.80
N ARG A 303 10.37 -0.84 -11.42
CA ARG A 303 10.47 -1.69 -10.25
C ARG A 303 11.52 -1.14 -9.28
N LEU A 304 11.08 -0.66 -8.12
CA LEU A 304 11.97 -0.10 -7.09
C LEU A 304 12.09 -1.10 -5.93
N PRO A 305 13.23 -1.78 -5.76
CA PRO A 305 13.44 -2.64 -4.61
C PRO A 305 13.44 -1.83 -3.32
N PHE A 306 12.72 -2.27 -2.27
CA PHE A 306 12.73 -1.59 -0.97
C PHE A 306 14.13 -1.56 -0.34
N SER A 307 15.02 -2.47 -0.72
CA SER A 307 16.42 -2.45 -0.30
C SER A 307 17.21 -1.26 -0.87
N ALA A 308 16.77 -0.66 -1.98
CA ALA A 308 17.38 0.55 -2.50
C ALA A 308 17.05 1.78 -1.64
N LEU A 309 15.97 1.73 -0.85
CA LEU A 309 15.49 2.84 -0.02
C LEU A 309 16.14 2.88 1.38
N THR A 310 16.94 1.88 1.75
CA THR A 310 17.65 1.79 3.03
C THR A 310 19.13 2.13 2.91
N TRP A 311 19.47 3.13 2.09
CA TRP A 311 20.86 3.48 1.76
C TRP A 311 21.60 4.21 2.89
N ASP A 312 20.88 4.94 3.75
CA ASP A 312 21.37 5.50 5.02
C ASP A 312 20.72 4.75 6.18
N ASP A 313 21.48 3.89 6.85
CA ASP A 313 21.02 3.05 7.96
C ASP A 313 20.66 3.83 9.23
N LYS A 314 21.05 5.11 9.32
CA LYS A 314 20.68 5.99 10.43
C LYS A 314 19.37 6.72 10.15
N ALA A 315 19.19 7.16 8.90
CA ALA A 315 17.96 7.84 8.48
C ALA A 315 16.82 6.83 8.19
N PHE A 316 17.15 5.63 7.73
CA PHE A 316 16.20 4.59 7.33
C PHE A 316 16.60 3.25 7.98
N PRO A 317 16.40 3.12 9.30
CA PRO A 317 16.95 2.01 10.10
C PRO A 317 16.29 0.65 9.80
N SER A 318 15.15 0.65 9.13
CA SER A 318 14.39 -0.55 8.81
C SER A 318 13.98 -0.58 7.34
N ARG A 319 14.06 -1.77 6.74
CA ARG A 319 13.53 -2.00 5.39
C ARG A 319 12.02 -2.10 5.49
N PHE A 320 11.31 -1.31 4.69
CA PHE A 320 9.87 -1.45 4.54
C PHE A 320 9.50 -2.87 4.09
N VAL A 321 8.49 -3.44 4.75
CA VAL A 321 7.93 -4.75 4.39
C VAL A 321 6.42 -4.55 4.23
N PRO A 322 5.91 -4.45 3.00
CA PRO A 322 4.49 -4.26 2.80
C PRO A 322 3.71 -5.45 3.33
N GLN A 323 2.54 -5.16 3.89
CA GLN A 323 1.61 -6.15 4.39
C GLN A 323 0.22 -5.88 3.80
N ILE A 324 -0.50 -6.96 3.54
CA ILE A 324 -1.89 -6.86 3.14
C ILE A 324 -2.67 -6.20 4.27
N GLY A 325 -3.43 -5.16 3.93
CA GLY A 325 -4.20 -4.35 4.90
C GLY A 325 -3.58 -3.00 5.24
N MET A 326 -2.37 -2.71 4.75
CA MET A 326 -1.76 -1.40 4.96
C MET A 326 -2.52 -0.32 4.19
N VAL A 327 -2.67 0.85 4.82
CA VAL A 327 -3.10 2.08 4.15
C VAL A 327 -1.86 2.92 3.90
N LEU A 328 -1.45 3.01 2.63
CA LEU A 328 -0.31 3.83 2.25
C LEU A 328 -0.75 5.28 2.00
N PRO A 329 -0.13 6.26 2.67
CA PRO A 329 -0.33 7.66 2.31
C PRO A 329 0.37 7.92 0.97
N ILE A 330 -0.39 8.32 -0.04
CA ILE A 330 0.14 8.58 -1.38
C ILE A 330 -0.63 9.69 -2.08
N ASN A 331 0.07 10.48 -2.89
CA ASN A 331 -0.51 11.30 -3.94
C ASN A 331 0.34 11.22 -5.21
N ILE A 332 -0.31 11.34 -6.36
CA ILE A 332 0.37 11.37 -7.66
C ILE A 332 0.10 12.74 -8.27
N MET A 333 1.14 13.38 -8.79
CA MET A 333 1.02 14.60 -9.56
C MET A 333 1.71 14.45 -10.92
N THR A 334 1.31 15.28 -11.88
CA THR A 334 2.05 15.46 -13.12
C THR A 334 2.31 16.94 -13.35
N CYS A 335 3.53 17.28 -13.74
CA CYS A 335 3.89 18.61 -14.22
C CYS A 335 3.87 18.64 -15.75
N ASP A 336 3.59 19.83 -16.26
CA ASP A 336 3.32 20.11 -17.66
C ASP A 336 4.16 21.32 -18.14
N ALA A 337 4.80 21.19 -19.28
CA ALA A 337 5.66 22.19 -19.91
C ALA A 337 5.65 22.07 -21.45
N ASP A 338 5.40 23.17 -22.16
CA ASP A 338 5.23 23.14 -23.62
C ASP A 338 6.35 23.90 -24.35
N ASP A 339 6.97 24.87 -23.69
CA ASP A 339 7.99 25.75 -24.28
C ASP A 339 9.41 25.41 -23.78
N SER A 340 10.10 24.57 -24.56
CA SER A 340 11.53 24.27 -24.33
C SER A 340 12.48 25.48 -24.39
N THR A 341 12.01 26.64 -24.85
CA THR A 341 12.77 27.90 -24.89
C THR A 341 12.43 28.84 -23.74
N ALA A 342 11.41 28.52 -22.94
CA ALA A 342 11.08 29.28 -21.75
C ALA A 342 12.28 29.33 -20.79
N ASP A 343 12.37 30.42 -20.03
CA ASP A 343 13.34 30.47 -18.96
C ASP A 343 12.99 29.43 -17.88
N ARG A 344 13.99 29.10 -17.06
CA ARG A 344 13.86 28.06 -16.04
C ARG A 344 12.76 28.34 -15.01
N GLU A 345 12.42 29.62 -14.77
CA GLU A 345 11.37 29.96 -13.80
C GLU A 345 9.96 29.70 -14.35
N HIS A 346 9.78 29.87 -15.66
CA HIS A 346 8.49 29.78 -16.35
C HIS A 346 8.29 28.49 -17.16
N LEU A 347 9.25 27.56 -17.12
CA LEU A 347 9.20 26.31 -17.86
C LEU A 347 7.95 25.48 -17.55
N ARG A 348 7.57 25.37 -16.27
CA ARG A 348 6.35 24.65 -15.86
C ARG A 348 5.13 25.53 -16.04
N GLN A 349 4.21 25.09 -16.89
CA GLN A 349 2.96 25.75 -17.20
C GLN A 349 1.80 25.26 -16.34
N GLY A 350 1.80 23.96 -16.01
CA GLY A 350 0.76 23.31 -15.24
C GLY A 350 1.29 22.31 -14.21
N GLN A 351 0.48 22.06 -13.18
CA GLN A 351 0.63 20.89 -12.31
C GLN A 351 -0.74 20.32 -11.96
N LEU A 352 -0.94 19.03 -12.24
CA LEU A 352 -2.18 18.30 -11.98
C LEU A 352 -1.95 17.30 -10.85
N SER A 353 -2.81 17.33 -9.83
CA SER A 353 -2.81 16.41 -8.70
C SER A 353 -3.97 15.42 -8.82
N TRP A 354 -3.67 14.15 -8.54
CA TRP A 354 -4.65 13.07 -8.45
C TRP A 354 -5.67 13.31 -7.35
N SER A 355 -5.24 13.73 -6.15
CA SER A 355 -6.16 14.11 -5.07
C SER A 355 -6.46 15.61 -5.09
N ASN A 356 -7.73 15.97 -4.99
CA ASN A 356 -8.20 17.33 -4.66
C ASN A 356 -8.39 17.53 -3.12
N HIS A 357 -8.01 16.54 -2.32
CA HIS A 357 -8.13 16.52 -0.86
C HIS A 357 -6.79 16.53 -0.16
#